data_AF-A0A5N0DUR0-F1
#
_entry.id   AF-A0A5N0DUR0-F1
#
_cell.length_a   1.000
_cell.length_b   1.000
_cell.length_c   1.000
_cell.angle_alpha   90.00
_cell.angle_beta   90.00
_cell.angle_gamma   90.00
#
_symmetry.space_group_name_H-M   'P 1'
#
loop_
_entity.id
_entity.type
_entity.pdbx_description
1 polymer ?
#
loop_
_entity_poly.entity_id
_entity_poly.type
_entity_poly.pdbx_seq_one_letter_code
_entity_poly.pdbx_strand_id
1 'polypeptide(L)'
;MSTNLHARPAEASGTFALGGDLPVHRLGYGAMQLTGPGVWGDPKDPDEAVRVLRRAVELGINFIDTADSYGPFVSELLIRKALHPYADDLVIATKGGFTRSGPGDWRAVGRPEYLRQQTELSLRHLGVEQIGLYQLHRIDPQVPLADQLGELVLLQQEGKIRHIGVSQVSVEQLKQAREIATIVSVQNLYNLTNRTDEDVLDYAERENIAFIPWFPIATGELAKPGGPLDAIAKEHGATPAQLALAWLLRRSPVMLPIPGTSSIAHLEENTEGARITLTDKEFEALSAAA
;
A
#
# COMPACT_ATOMS: atom_id res chain seq x y z
N MET A 1 -13.91 6.97 -29.41
CA MET A 1 -12.58 6.53 -28.97
C MET A 1 -12.77 5.23 -28.24
N SER A 2 -12.33 4.12 -28.84
CA SER A 2 -12.51 2.77 -28.30
C SER A 2 -11.64 2.64 -27.05
N THR A 3 -12.23 2.76 -25.86
CA THR A 3 -11.55 2.43 -24.61
C THR A 3 -11.22 0.95 -24.67
N ASN A 4 -9.93 0.64 -24.77
CA ASN A 4 -9.47 -0.73 -24.87
C ASN A 4 -9.74 -1.40 -23.51
N LEU A 5 -10.88 -2.07 -23.38
CA LEU A 5 -11.34 -2.83 -22.21
C LEU A 5 -10.36 -3.95 -21.78
N HIS A 6 -9.25 -4.13 -22.51
CA HIS A 6 -8.18 -5.09 -22.24
C HIS A 6 -6.84 -4.45 -21.79
N ALA A 7 -6.74 -3.13 -21.67
CA ALA A 7 -5.50 -2.53 -21.21
C ALA A 7 -5.32 -2.78 -19.70
N ARG A 8 -4.26 -3.52 -19.32
CA ARG A 8 -3.82 -3.75 -17.93
C ARG A 8 -2.60 -2.86 -17.61
N PRO A 9 -2.76 -1.54 -17.42
CA PRO A 9 -1.65 -0.61 -17.22
C PRO A 9 -0.74 -0.94 -16.04
N ALA A 10 -1.27 -1.52 -14.96
CA ALA A 10 -0.46 -1.88 -13.79
C ALA A 10 0.67 -2.88 -14.11
N GLU A 11 0.52 -3.73 -15.13
CA GLU A 11 1.56 -4.66 -15.57
C GLU A 11 2.85 -3.93 -16.02
N ALA A 12 2.73 -2.71 -16.55
CA ALA A 12 3.86 -1.91 -16.99
C ALA A 12 4.75 -1.42 -15.82
N SER A 13 4.25 -1.48 -14.58
CA SER A 13 5.02 -1.13 -13.39
C SER A 13 6.13 -2.14 -13.05
N GLY A 14 6.16 -3.29 -13.73
CA GLY A 14 7.02 -4.41 -13.41
C GLY A 14 6.49 -5.22 -12.22
N THR A 15 7.28 -6.22 -11.78
CA THR A 15 6.88 -7.12 -10.70
C THR A 15 7.89 -7.10 -9.55
N PHE A 16 7.40 -7.41 -8.35
CA PHE A 16 8.21 -7.68 -7.17
C PHE A 16 7.67 -8.94 -6.47
N ALA A 17 8.54 -9.80 -5.97
CA ALA A 17 8.13 -11.00 -5.24
C ALA A 17 8.25 -10.76 -3.73
N LEU A 18 7.12 -10.55 -3.06
CA LEU A 18 7.06 -10.46 -1.60
C LEU A 18 7.60 -11.76 -1.00
N GLY A 19 8.60 -11.66 -0.12
CA GLY A 19 9.30 -12.80 0.45
C GLY A 19 10.05 -13.69 -0.56
N GLY A 20 10.17 -13.25 -1.82
CA GLY A 20 10.79 -14.00 -2.91
C GLY A 20 9.88 -15.02 -3.61
N ASP A 21 8.65 -15.25 -3.13
CA ASP A 21 7.77 -16.33 -3.61
C ASP A 21 6.32 -15.90 -3.89
N LEU A 22 5.96 -14.64 -3.60
CA LEU A 22 4.61 -14.10 -3.81
C LEU A 22 4.65 -12.89 -4.77
N PRO A 23 4.53 -13.11 -6.09
CA PRO A 23 4.68 -12.06 -7.09
C PRO A 23 3.50 -11.09 -7.11
N VAL A 24 3.81 -9.80 -7.15
CA VAL A 24 2.85 -8.71 -7.34
C VAL A 24 3.35 -7.74 -8.40
N HIS A 25 2.43 -7.08 -9.10
CA HIS A 25 2.72 -5.87 -9.84
C HIS A 25 3.08 -4.76 -8.86
N ARG A 26 4.05 -3.92 -9.24
CA ARG A 26 4.60 -2.91 -8.32
C ARG A 26 3.59 -1.81 -8.01
N LEU A 27 2.75 -1.41 -8.96
CA LEU A 27 1.65 -0.50 -8.70
C LEU A 27 0.47 -1.26 -8.06
N GLY A 28 0.27 -1.05 -6.76
CA GLY A 28 -0.83 -1.61 -5.98
C GLY A 28 -2.01 -0.64 -5.80
N TYR A 29 -2.96 -1.03 -4.94
CA TYR A 29 -4.12 -0.21 -4.58
C TYR A 29 -4.27 -0.09 -3.06
N GLY A 30 -4.38 1.13 -2.56
CA GLY A 30 -4.63 1.42 -1.14
C GLY A 30 -6.11 1.62 -0.84
N ALA A 31 -6.72 0.72 -0.07
CA ALA A 31 -8.17 0.67 0.15
C ALA A 31 -8.67 1.61 1.28
N MET A 32 -7.81 2.43 1.87
CA MET A 32 -8.17 3.35 2.96
C MET A 32 -9.28 4.35 2.55
N GLN A 33 -9.23 4.86 1.32
CA GLN A 33 -10.16 5.86 0.79
C GLN A 33 -11.57 5.30 0.48
N LEU A 34 -11.76 3.98 0.63
CA LEU A 34 -13.07 3.33 0.46
C LEU A 34 -13.94 3.38 1.72
N THR A 35 -13.50 4.09 2.76
CA THR A 35 -14.21 4.22 4.03
C THR A 35 -14.83 5.61 4.18
N GLY A 36 -15.65 5.80 5.20
CA GLY A 36 -16.28 7.10 5.47
C GLY A 36 -15.31 8.19 5.97
N PRO A 37 -15.80 9.43 6.13
CA PRO A 37 -14.99 10.57 6.59
C PRO A 37 -14.23 10.29 7.88
N GLY A 38 -12.95 10.68 7.94
CA GLY A 38 -12.06 10.38 9.06
C GLY A 38 -11.60 8.91 9.10
N VAL A 39 -11.69 8.23 7.97
CA VAL A 39 -11.41 6.79 7.80
C VAL A 39 -12.26 5.98 8.78
N TRP A 40 -13.55 6.28 8.82
CA TRP A 40 -14.47 5.75 9.82
C TRP A 40 -15.86 5.52 9.22
N GLY A 41 -16.45 4.38 9.55
CA GLY A 41 -17.72 3.90 9.06
C GLY A 41 -17.69 3.54 7.57
N ASP A 42 -18.89 3.24 7.08
CA ASP A 42 -19.15 2.93 5.69
C ASP A 42 -18.89 4.14 4.77
N PRO A 43 -18.45 3.91 3.52
CA PRO A 43 -18.47 4.96 2.52
C PRO A 43 -19.90 5.40 2.22
N LYS A 44 -20.05 6.61 1.68
CA LYS A 44 -21.35 7.13 1.25
C LYS A 44 -22.05 6.21 0.22
N ASP A 45 -21.28 5.55 -0.63
CA ASP A 45 -21.75 4.60 -1.63
C ASP A 45 -20.90 3.32 -1.59
N PRO A 46 -21.34 2.30 -0.84
CA PRO A 46 -20.63 1.01 -0.77
C PRO A 46 -20.60 0.24 -2.10
N ASP A 47 -21.55 0.49 -3.01
CA ASP A 47 -21.58 -0.19 -4.30
C ASP A 47 -20.58 0.43 -5.27
N GLU A 48 -20.35 1.75 -5.19
CA GLU A 48 -19.23 2.39 -5.90
C GLU A 48 -17.88 1.86 -5.40
N ALA A 49 -17.69 1.70 -4.09
CA ALA A 49 -16.47 1.11 -3.55
C ALA A 49 -16.22 -0.31 -4.10
N VAL A 50 -17.27 -1.11 -4.25
CA VAL A 50 -17.19 -2.43 -4.90
C VAL A 50 -16.80 -2.32 -6.37
N ARG A 51 -17.37 -1.37 -7.12
CA ARG A 51 -17.00 -1.15 -8.53
C ARG A 51 -15.54 -0.71 -8.67
N VAL A 52 -15.05 0.18 -7.80
CA VAL A 52 -13.64 0.61 -7.77
C VAL A 52 -12.70 -0.57 -7.55
N LEU A 53 -12.99 -1.43 -6.57
CA LEU A 53 -12.17 -2.62 -6.28
C LEU A 53 -12.11 -3.59 -7.46
N ARG A 54 -13.25 -3.87 -8.10
CA ARG A 54 -13.30 -4.71 -9.31
C ARG A 54 -12.50 -4.07 -10.45
N ARG A 55 -12.67 -2.77 -10.64
CA ARG A 55 -11.95 -2.04 -11.67
C ARG A 55 -10.44 -2.03 -11.44
N ALA A 56 -9.97 -1.99 -10.20
CA ALA A 56 -8.55 -2.06 -9.88
C ALA A 56 -7.92 -3.36 -10.41
N VAL A 57 -8.58 -4.50 -10.17
CA VAL A 57 -8.14 -5.80 -10.66
C VAL A 57 -8.20 -5.89 -12.19
N GLU A 58 -9.25 -5.34 -12.81
CA GLU A 58 -9.36 -5.26 -14.28
C GLU A 58 -8.22 -4.45 -14.93
N LEU A 59 -7.74 -3.40 -14.26
CA LEU A 59 -6.58 -2.60 -14.70
C LEU A 59 -5.23 -3.31 -14.46
N GLY A 60 -5.27 -4.54 -13.95
CA GLY A 60 -4.10 -5.36 -13.68
C GLY A 60 -3.53 -5.22 -12.27
N ILE A 61 -4.13 -4.47 -11.36
CA ILE A 61 -3.63 -4.41 -9.98
C ILE A 61 -3.91 -5.75 -9.30
N ASN A 62 -2.87 -6.41 -8.80
CA ASN A 62 -2.98 -7.67 -8.06
C ASN A 62 -2.45 -7.57 -6.61
N PHE A 63 -2.18 -6.35 -6.13
CA PHE A 63 -1.79 -6.08 -4.75
C PHE A 63 -2.73 -5.04 -4.13
N ILE A 64 -3.54 -5.48 -3.17
CA ILE A 64 -4.49 -4.62 -2.45
C ILE A 64 -4.05 -4.48 -0.99
N ASP A 65 -3.79 -3.25 -0.57
CA ASP A 65 -3.44 -2.89 0.80
C ASP A 65 -4.68 -2.37 1.56
N THR A 66 -4.95 -2.96 2.72
CA THR A 66 -6.00 -2.56 3.66
C THR A 66 -5.51 -2.62 5.11
N ALA A 67 -6.38 -2.44 6.09
CA ALA A 67 -6.10 -2.64 7.51
C ALA A 67 -7.39 -2.88 8.30
N ASP A 68 -7.28 -3.60 9.42
CA ASP A 68 -8.36 -3.79 10.41
C ASP A 68 -9.04 -2.48 10.83
N SER A 69 -8.24 -1.43 10.94
CA SER A 69 -8.57 -0.10 11.43
C SER A 69 -9.26 0.78 10.38
N TYR A 70 -9.37 0.34 9.12
CA TYR A 70 -10.06 1.09 8.06
C TYR A 70 -11.56 0.82 8.11
N GLY A 71 -12.31 1.75 8.72
CA GLY A 71 -13.74 1.60 8.96
C GLY A 71 -14.10 1.69 10.43
N PRO A 72 -13.49 0.94 11.36
CA PRO A 72 -12.81 -0.36 11.24
C PRO A 72 -13.56 -1.44 10.46
N PHE A 73 -12.84 -2.43 9.94
CA PHE A 73 -13.31 -3.64 9.25
C PHE A 73 -14.05 -3.43 7.92
N VAL A 74 -14.62 -2.24 7.70
CA VAL A 74 -15.39 -1.88 6.49
C VAL A 74 -14.58 -2.15 5.23
N SER A 75 -13.30 -1.75 5.19
CA SER A 75 -12.46 -1.94 4.00
C SER A 75 -12.25 -3.42 3.67
N GLU A 76 -11.99 -4.27 4.68
CA GLU A 76 -11.85 -5.73 4.50
C GLU A 76 -13.16 -6.38 4.01
N LEU A 77 -14.30 -5.97 4.59
CA LEU A 77 -15.62 -6.45 4.19
C LEU A 77 -15.99 -6.04 2.75
N LEU A 78 -15.62 -4.81 2.34
CA LEU A 78 -15.80 -4.34 0.97
C LEU A 78 -14.93 -5.12 -0.02
N ILE A 79 -13.66 -5.39 0.33
CA ILE A 79 -12.75 -6.22 -0.48
C ILE A 79 -13.33 -7.61 -0.68
N ARG A 80 -13.82 -8.26 0.39
CA ARG A 80 -14.51 -9.55 0.28
C ARG A 80 -15.75 -9.47 -0.61
N LYS A 81 -16.65 -8.50 -0.36
CA LYS A 81 -17.88 -8.33 -1.16
C LYS A 81 -17.57 -8.15 -2.64
N ALA A 82 -16.50 -7.45 -2.97
CA ALA A 82 -16.15 -7.11 -4.34
C ALA A 82 -15.48 -8.25 -5.09
N LEU A 83 -14.54 -8.95 -4.44
CA LEU A 83 -13.52 -9.77 -5.10
C LEU A 83 -13.53 -11.24 -4.69
N HIS A 84 -14.34 -11.66 -3.70
CA HIS A 84 -14.45 -13.07 -3.34
C HIS A 84 -15.40 -13.84 -4.28
N PRO A 85 -15.06 -15.07 -4.73
CA PRO A 85 -13.80 -15.77 -4.53
C PRO A 85 -12.66 -15.07 -5.27
N TYR A 86 -11.51 -14.95 -4.60
CA TYR A 86 -10.36 -14.20 -5.09
C TYR A 86 -9.67 -14.91 -6.26
N ALA A 87 -9.08 -14.14 -7.17
CA ALA A 87 -8.19 -14.68 -8.18
C ALA A 87 -6.91 -15.21 -7.54
N ASP A 88 -6.32 -16.27 -8.12
CA ASP A 88 -5.14 -16.95 -7.58
C ASP A 88 -3.92 -16.03 -7.46
N ASP A 89 -3.82 -15.02 -8.31
CA ASP A 89 -2.72 -14.04 -8.35
C ASP A 89 -3.00 -12.77 -7.54
N LEU A 90 -4.17 -12.65 -6.90
CA LEU A 90 -4.52 -11.48 -6.08
C LEU A 90 -3.97 -11.61 -4.66
N VAL A 91 -3.10 -10.68 -4.28
CA VAL A 91 -2.51 -10.58 -2.96
C VAL A 91 -3.21 -9.50 -2.16
N ILE A 92 -3.75 -9.89 -1.00
CA ILE A 92 -4.32 -8.96 -0.02
C ILE A 92 -3.31 -8.78 1.12
N ALA A 93 -2.88 -7.54 1.32
CA ALA A 93 -2.15 -7.11 2.49
C ALA A 93 -3.11 -6.44 3.48
N THR A 94 -3.12 -6.89 4.74
CA THR A 94 -3.82 -6.19 5.82
C THR A 94 -2.87 -5.92 6.98
N LYS A 95 -3.37 -5.25 8.02
CA LYS A 95 -2.58 -4.80 9.16
C LYS A 95 -3.39 -4.91 10.44
N GLY A 96 -2.68 -5.04 11.54
CA GLY A 96 -3.20 -4.85 12.89
C GLY A 96 -2.24 -4.02 13.73
N GLY A 97 -2.74 -3.53 14.86
CA GLY A 97 -1.95 -2.73 15.80
C GLY A 97 -2.48 -1.31 16.03
N PHE A 98 -3.70 -1.01 15.56
CA PHE A 98 -4.39 0.23 15.89
C PHE A 98 -5.79 -0.04 16.43
N THR A 99 -6.07 0.48 17.62
CA THR A 99 -7.46 0.66 18.05
C THR A 99 -8.01 1.98 17.52
N ARG A 100 -9.33 1.97 17.28
CA ARG A 100 -10.06 3.10 16.73
C ARG A 100 -11.26 3.37 17.63
N SER A 101 -11.20 4.42 18.44
CA SER A 101 -12.31 4.87 19.33
C SER A 101 -13.24 5.91 18.69
N GLY A 102 -12.87 6.42 17.51
CA GLY A 102 -13.69 7.33 16.72
C GLY A 102 -13.00 7.77 15.42
N PRO A 103 -13.66 8.63 14.62
CA PRO A 103 -13.05 9.23 13.44
C PRO A 103 -11.76 9.96 13.79
N GLY A 104 -10.67 9.67 13.06
CA GLY A 104 -9.36 10.29 13.29
C GLY A 104 -8.63 9.92 14.58
N ASP A 105 -9.19 9.07 15.45
CA ASP A 105 -8.53 8.60 16.68
C ASP A 105 -7.84 7.26 16.42
N TRP A 106 -6.50 7.28 16.40
CA TRP A 106 -5.64 6.14 16.11
C TRP A 106 -4.70 5.91 17.28
N ARG A 107 -4.84 4.79 17.97
CA ARG A 107 -4.00 4.46 19.14
C ARG A 107 -3.29 3.14 18.92
N ALA A 108 -1.97 3.19 18.93
CA ALA A 108 -1.15 1.99 18.78
C ALA A 108 -1.46 1.00 19.91
N VAL A 109 -1.66 -0.26 19.56
CA VAL A 109 -1.88 -1.36 20.51
C VAL A 109 -1.15 -2.58 19.99
N GLY A 110 0.02 -2.85 20.55
CA GLY A 110 0.92 -3.93 20.13
C GLY A 110 0.76 -5.22 20.94
N ARG A 111 -0.24 -5.29 21.82
CA ARG A 111 -0.42 -6.44 22.73
C ARG A 111 -0.64 -7.74 21.94
N PRO A 112 0.06 -8.85 22.24
CA PRO A 112 -0.07 -10.11 21.50
C PRO A 112 -1.51 -10.60 21.34
N GLU A 113 -2.29 -10.60 22.42
CA GLU A 113 -3.69 -11.05 22.39
C GLU A 113 -4.58 -10.19 21.48
N TYR A 114 -4.26 -8.90 21.34
CA TYR A 114 -4.96 -8.00 20.43
C TYR A 114 -4.57 -8.29 18.98
N LEU A 115 -3.27 -8.40 18.69
CA LEU A 115 -2.77 -8.71 17.34
C LEU A 115 -3.31 -10.05 16.83
N ARG A 116 -3.33 -11.07 17.69
CA ARG A 116 -3.98 -12.35 17.39
C ARG A 116 -5.46 -12.17 17.10
N GLN A 117 -6.21 -11.51 17.98
CA GLN A 117 -7.63 -11.29 17.77
C GLN A 117 -7.92 -10.58 16.44
N GLN A 118 -7.17 -9.51 16.12
CA GLN A 118 -7.36 -8.78 14.86
C GLN A 118 -6.99 -9.63 13.64
N THR A 119 -5.94 -10.45 13.72
CA THR A 119 -5.61 -11.39 12.64
C THR A 119 -6.74 -12.39 12.38
N GLU A 120 -7.32 -12.99 13.42
CA GLU A 120 -8.48 -13.90 13.28
C GLU A 120 -9.71 -13.20 12.69
N LEU A 121 -9.94 -11.94 13.08
CA LEU A 121 -11.05 -11.14 12.55
C LEU A 121 -10.81 -10.78 11.08
N SER A 122 -9.61 -10.34 10.70
CA SER A 122 -9.23 -10.07 9.31
C SER A 122 -9.41 -11.31 8.43
N LEU A 123 -8.96 -12.49 8.87
CA LEU A 123 -9.21 -13.76 8.17
C LEU A 123 -10.70 -13.98 7.91
N ARG A 124 -11.55 -13.75 8.92
CA ARG A 124 -13.01 -13.90 8.80
C ARG A 124 -13.65 -12.83 7.91
N HIS A 125 -13.24 -11.58 8.03
CA HIS A 125 -13.81 -10.47 7.26
C HIS A 125 -13.44 -10.55 5.79
N LEU A 126 -12.19 -10.93 5.48
CA LEU A 126 -11.73 -11.22 4.13
C LEU A 126 -12.26 -12.57 3.63
N GLY A 127 -12.57 -13.51 4.52
CA GLY A 127 -13.03 -14.85 4.14
C GLY A 127 -11.91 -15.69 3.53
N VAL A 128 -10.71 -15.60 4.10
CA VAL A 128 -9.52 -16.38 3.70
C VAL A 128 -9.00 -17.18 4.88
N GLU A 129 -8.31 -18.28 4.60
CA GLU A 129 -7.66 -19.11 5.63
C GLU A 129 -6.22 -18.66 5.92
N GLN A 130 -5.59 -17.96 4.97
CA GLN A 130 -4.25 -17.39 5.08
C GLN A 130 -4.22 -15.98 4.46
N ILE A 131 -3.65 -15.02 5.19
CA ILE A 131 -3.42 -13.65 4.70
C ILE A 131 -2.08 -13.61 3.95
N GLY A 132 -2.07 -13.02 2.75
CA GLY A 132 -0.87 -12.94 1.91
C GLY A 132 0.25 -12.12 2.53
N LEU A 133 -0.07 -10.94 3.07
CA LEU A 133 0.87 -10.10 3.83
C LEU A 133 0.14 -9.50 5.03
N TYR A 134 0.66 -9.71 6.24
CA TYR A 134 0.17 -9.07 7.45
C TYR A 134 1.24 -8.13 8.01
N GLN A 135 0.88 -6.86 8.20
CA GLN A 135 1.83 -5.86 8.66
C GLN A 135 1.51 -5.43 10.10
N LEU A 136 2.54 -5.31 10.94
CA LEU A 136 2.42 -4.57 12.20
C LEU A 136 2.25 -3.08 11.84
N HIS A 137 1.03 -2.57 12.02
CA HIS A 137 0.65 -1.24 11.54
C HIS A 137 1.41 -0.12 12.27
N ARG A 138 1.71 -0.32 13.55
CA ARG A 138 2.63 0.50 14.35
C ARG A 138 3.29 -0.34 15.42
N ILE A 139 4.57 -0.06 15.67
CA ILE A 139 5.22 -0.52 16.89
C ILE A 139 4.63 0.27 18.06
N ASP A 140 4.00 -0.45 18.99
CA ASP A 140 3.55 0.12 20.26
C ASP A 140 4.75 0.26 21.20
N PRO A 141 5.12 1.48 21.65
CA PRO A 141 6.25 1.68 22.55
C PRO A 141 6.03 1.10 23.96
N GLN A 142 4.79 0.73 24.32
CA GLN A 142 4.46 0.16 25.63
C GLN A 142 4.60 -1.36 25.69
N VAL A 143 4.82 -2.03 24.54
CA VAL A 143 4.93 -3.48 24.45
C VAL A 143 6.30 -3.84 23.86
N PRO A 144 7.07 -4.77 24.43
CA PRO A 144 8.34 -5.20 23.85
C PRO A 144 8.16 -5.66 22.40
N LEU A 145 9.03 -5.20 21.48
CA LEU A 145 8.93 -5.53 20.05
C LEU A 145 8.91 -7.04 19.80
N ALA A 146 9.69 -7.80 20.59
CA ALA A 146 9.74 -9.25 20.53
C ALA A 146 8.39 -9.91 20.82
N ASP A 147 7.56 -9.34 21.69
CA ASP A 147 6.23 -9.88 21.98
C ASP A 147 5.26 -9.59 20.82
N GLN A 148 5.32 -8.38 20.24
CA GLN A 148 4.43 -7.97 19.14
C GLN A 148 4.70 -8.79 17.86
N LEU A 149 5.97 -8.85 17.45
CA LEU A 149 6.36 -9.59 16.25
C LEU A 149 6.41 -11.10 16.51
N GLY A 150 6.74 -11.52 17.73
CA GLY A 150 6.69 -12.92 18.12
C GLY A 150 5.30 -13.52 17.95
N GLU A 151 4.26 -12.76 18.27
CA GLU A 151 2.88 -13.18 18.02
C GLU A 151 2.57 -13.35 16.52
N LEU A 152 3.03 -12.42 15.67
CA LEU A 152 2.87 -12.56 14.22
C LEU A 152 3.64 -13.78 13.67
N VAL A 153 4.80 -14.09 14.23
CA VAL A 153 5.57 -15.31 13.91
C VAL A 153 4.79 -16.57 14.29
N LEU A 154 4.14 -16.61 15.46
CA LEU A 154 3.29 -17.75 15.85
C LEU A 154 2.11 -17.92 14.88
N LEU A 155 1.44 -16.83 14.51
CA LEU A 155 0.37 -16.84 13.50
C LEU A 155 0.86 -17.29 12.11
N GLN A 156 2.09 -16.93 11.73
CA GLN A 156 2.73 -17.43 10.50
C GLN A 156 3.02 -18.94 10.58
N GLN A 157 3.52 -19.44 11.72
CA GLN A 157 3.75 -20.87 11.95
C GLN A 157 2.44 -21.70 11.92
N GLU A 158 1.34 -21.10 12.37
CA GLU A 158 -0.01 -21.67 12.27
C GLU A 158 -0.59 -21.63 10.84
N GLY A 159 0.13 -21.04 9.89
CA GLY A 159 -0.29 -20.93 8.49
C GLY A 159 -1.29 -19.81 8.22
N LYS A 160 -1.59 -18.95 9.20
CA LYS A 160 -2.59 -17.89 9.09
C LYS A 160 -2.07 -16.64 8.39
N ILE A 161 -0.77 -16.40 8.49
CA ILE A 161 -0.07 -15.31 7.81
C ILE A 161 0.97 -15.97 6.90
N ARG A 162 1.03 -15.56 5.63
CA ARG A 162 2.09 -16.01 4.73
C ARG A 162 3.36 -15.19 4.93
N HIS A 163 3.25 -13.87 4.84
CA HIS A 163 4.38 -12.94 5.01
C HIS A 163 4.12 -11.86 6.06
N ILE A 164 5.19 -11.42 6.73
CA ILE A 164 5.15 -10.38 7.77
C ILE A 164 5.80 -9.11 7.24
N GLY A 165 5.15 -7.98 7.48
CA GLY A 165 5.71 -6.64 7.25
C GLY A 165 5.61 -5.74 8.48
N VAL A 166 6.21 -4.56 8.39
CA VAL A 166 6.14 -3.52 9.43
C VAL A 166 5.79 -2.18 8.79
N SER A 167 5.18 -1.28 9.55
CA SER A 167 4.85 0.05 9.05
C SER A 167 5.38 1.15 9.97
N GLN A 168 5.90 2.19 9.33
CA GLN A 168 6.36 3.44 9.94
C GLN A 168 7.45 3.22 10.97
N VAL A 169 8.53 2.60 10.50
CA VAL A 169 9.71 2.25 11.28
C VAL A 169 10.95 2.93 10.72
N SER A 170 11.93 3.20 11.58
CA SER A 170 13.27 3.59 11.16
C SER A 170 14.10 2.40 10.69
N VAL A 171 15.28 2.64 10.10
CA VAL A 171 16.25 1.58 9.76
C VAL A 171 16.63 0.75 10.98
N GLU A 172 16.79 1.38 12.15
CA GLU A 172 17.14 0.68 13.39
C GLU A 172 16.02 -0.27 13.82
N GLN A 173 14.77 0.20 13.83
CA GLN A 173 13.61 -0.62 14.16
C GLN A 173 13.39 -1.75 13.14
N LEU A 174 13.63 -1.50 11.85
CA LEU A 174 13.56 -2.53 10.82
C LEU A 174 14.64 -3.60 11.00
N LYS A 175 15.85 -3.23 11.41
CA LYS A 175 16.91 -4.19 11.80
C LYS A 175 16.49 -5.05 12.99
N GLN A 176 16.01 -4.42 14.06
CA GLN A 176 15.52 -5.12 15.25
C GLN A 176 14.36 -6.08 14.92
N ALA A 177 13.43 -5.65 14.07
CA ALA A 177 12.33 -6.51 13.62
C ALA A 177 12.83 -7.75 12.87
N ARG A 178 13.88 -7.60 12.06
CA ARG A 178 14.51 -8.69 11.29
C ARG A 178 15.30 -9.69 12.13
N GLU A 179 15.69 -9.31 13.36
CA GLU A 179 16.28 -10.26 14.32
C GLU A 179 15.22 -11.22 14.88
N ILE A 180 13.93 -10.86 14.81
CA ILE A 180 12.80 -11.61 15.38
C ILE A 180 12.05 -12.40 14.30
N ALA A 181 11.82 -11.78 13.13
CA ALA A 181 10.98 -12.33 12.07
C ALA A 181 11.57 -12.07 10.68
N THR A 182 11.19 -12.88 9.69
CA THR A 182 11.47 -12.57 8.28
C THR A 182 10.54 -11.45 7.83
N ILE A 183 11.06 -10.22 7.79
CA ILE A 183 10.31 -9.04 7.35
C ILE A 183 10.47 -8.87 5.84
N VAL A 184 9.36 -8.91 5.11
CA VAL A 184 9.37 -8.84 3.63
C VAL A 184 8.93 -7.47 3.09
N SER A 185 8.31 -6.64 3.92
CA SER A 185 7.89 -5.29 3.54
C SER A 185 8.04 -4.27 4.68
N VAL A 186 8.28 -3.03 4.29
CA VAL A 186 8.16 -1.84 5.12
C VAL A 186 7.22 -0.84 4.46
N GLN A 187 6.24 -0.31 5.21
CA GLN A 187 5.28 0.68 4.71
C GLN A 187 5.42 2.01 5.45
N ASN A 188 6.01 3.02 4.81
CA ASN A 188 6.30 4.34 5.38
C ASN A 188 5.73 5.49 4.53
N LEU A 189 5.67 6.69 5.12
CA LEU A 189 5.27 7.90 4.40
C LEU A 189 6.39 8.26 3.43
N TYR A 190 6.09 8.25 2.14
CA TYR A 190 7.08 8.63 1.15
C TYR A 190 6.39 9.09 -0.12
N ASN A 191 6.81 10.24 -0.63
CA ASN A 191 6.35 10.80 -1.89
C ASN A 191 7.40 11.80 -2.37
N LEU A 192 7.13 12.43 -3.52
CA LEU A 192 8.07 13.39 -4.10
C LEU A 192 8.50 14.44 -3.07
N THR A 193 7.55 15.04 -2.34
CA THR A 193 7.79 16.13 -1.37
C THR A 193 8.19 15.68 0.04
N ASN A 194 8.04 14.40 0.37
CA ASN A 194 8.39 13.87 1.69
C ASN A 194 9.29 12.66 1.52
N ARG A 195 10.57 12.90 1.72
CA ARG A 195 11.66 11.94 1.56
C ARG A 195 12.41 11.74 2.89
N THR A 196 11.74 11.95 4.03
CA THR A 196 12.36 11.80 5.36
C THR A 196 12.87 10.38 5.60
N ASP A 197 12.18 9.37 5.05
CA ASP A 197 12.52 7.96 5.20
C ASP A 197 13.30 7.39 3.99
N GLU A 198 14.07 8.23 3.29
CA GLU A 198 14.93 7.82 2.17
C GLU A 198 15.93 6.72 2.58
N ASP A 199 16.47 6.81 3.80
CA ASP A 199 17.41 5.83 4.35
C ASP A 199 16.76 4.46 4.57
N VAL A 200 15.47 4.44 4.95
CA VAL A 200 14.67 3.21 5.06
C VAL A 200 14.45 2.60 3.67
N LEU A 201 14.19 3.42 2.65
CA LEU A 201 14.08 2.94 1.27
C LEU A 201 15.42 2.36 0.76
N ASP A 202 16.53 3.07 0.94
CA ASP A 202 17.86 2.60 0.53
C ASP A 202 18.24 1.29 1.24
N TYR A 203 17.90 1.19 2.52
CA TYR A 203 18.07 -0.04 3.28
C TYR A 203 17.18 -1.16 2.74
N ALA A 204 15.91 -0.90 2.49
CA ALA A 204 14.96 -1.88 1.96
C ALA A 204 15.40 -2.39 0.57
N GLU A 205 15.90 -1.51 -0.30
CA GLU A 205 16.43 -1.86 -1.61
C GLU A 205 17.64 -2.79 -1.51
N ARG A 206 18.63 -2.45 -0.68
CA ARG A 206 19.83 -3.29 -0.48
C ARG A 206 19.48 -4.69 0.03
N GLU A 207 18.45 -4.79 0.87
CA GLU A 207 18.05 -6.02 1.55
C GLU A 207 16.92 -6.76 0.82
N ASN A 208 16.49 -6.26 -0.35
CA ASN A 208 15.38 -6.80 -1.16
C ASN A 208 14.06 -6.94 -0.36
N ILE A 209 13.70 -5.88 0.37
CA ILE A 209 12.46 -5.74 1.14
C ILE A 209 11.55 -4.78 0.37
N ALA A 210 10.27 -5.13 0.19
CA ALA A 210 9.32 -4.23 -0.46
C ALA A 210 9.18 -2.93 0.34
N PHE A 211 9.34 -1.78 -0.30
CA PHE A 211 9.01 -0.49 0.26
C PHE A 211 7.66 -0.03 -0.28
N ILE A 212 6.67 0.09 0.59
CA ILE A 212 5.28 0.45 0.24
C ILE A 212 5.07 1.91 0.67
N PRO A 213 5.13 2.91 -0.22
CA PRO A 213 4.88 4.30 0.15
C PRO A 213 3.37 4.54 0.33
N TRP A 214 2.95 4.98 1.52
CA TRP A 214 1.60 5.53 1.70
C TRP A 214 1.61 7.04 1.45
N PHE A 215 0.46 7.56 1.02
CA PHE A 215 0.29 8.93 0.51
C PHE A 215 1.19 9.29 -0.71
N PRO A 216 1.22 8.45 -1.77
CA PRO A 216 2.19 8.56 -2.86
C PRO A 216 1.97 9.75 -3.81
N ILE A 217 0.73 10.26 -3.91
CA ILE A 217 0.35 11.35 -4.84
C ILE A 217 0.46 12.74 -4.17
N ALA A 218 0.98 12.82 -2.94
CA ALA A 218 1.15 14.12 -2.29
C ALA A 218 2.28 14.91 -2.99
N THR A 219 1.87 15.81 -3.88
CA THR A 219 2.75 16.61 -4.74
C THR A 219 2.92 18.05 -4.23
N GLY A 220 2.09 18.50 -3.29
CA GLY A 220 2.17 19.83 -2.69
C GLY A 220 2.20 20.96 -3.74
N GLU A 221 3.10 21.93 -3.54
CA GLU A 221 3.32 23.07 -4.43
C GLU A 221 3.84 22.66 -5.83
N LEU A 222 4.44 21.46 -5.98
CA LEU A 222 5.04 21.02 -7.24
C LEU A 222 4.02 20.80 -8.35
N ALA A 223 2.80 20.40 -7.99
CA ALA A 223 1.69 20.20 -8.93
C ALA A 223 0.95 21.48 -9.30
N LYS A 224 1.34 22.65 -8.75
CA LYS A 224 0.71 23.91 -9.14
C LYS A 224 1.00 24.24 -10.62
N PRO A 225 0.09 24.96 -11.31
CA PRO A 225 0.33 25.40 -12.68
C PRO A 225 1.66 26.13 -12.82
N GLY A 226 2.53 25.66 -13.71
CA GLY A 226 3.87 26.22 -13.94
C GLY A 226 4.97 25.66 -13.02
N GLY A 227 4.64 24.74 -12.09
CA GLY A 227 5.63 23.98 -11.34
C GLY A 227 6.37 22.95 -12.22
N PRO A 228 7.54 22.45 -11.79
CA PRO A 228 8.34 21.50 -12.56
C PRO A 228 7.59 20.20 -12.87
N LEU A 229 6.71 19.74 -11.96
CA LEU A 229 5.88 18.57 -12.19
C LEU A 229 4.79 18.81 -13.24
N ASP A 230 4.15 19.99 -13.24
CA ASP A 230 3.14 20.39 -14.24
C ASP A 230 3.75 20.55 -15.65
N ALA A 231 4.96 21.11 -15.75
CA ALA A 231 5.66 21.27 -17.02
C ALA A 231 5.98 19.92 -17.66
N ILE A 232 6.62 19.01 -16.91
CA ILE A 232 6.96 17.67 -17.40
C ILE A 232 5.69 16.85 -17.67
N ALA A 233 4.65 16.98 -16.84
CA ALA A 233 3.39 16.31 -17.07
C ALA A 233 2.76 16.67 -18.43
N LYS A 234 2.84 17.95 -18.83
CA LYS A 234 2.36 18.40 -20.16
C LYS A 234 3.16 17.81 -21.31
N GLU A 235 4.47 17.64 -21.16
CA GLU A 235 5.32 17.02 -22.18
C GLU A 235 4.94 15.54 -22.41
N HIS A 236 4.53 14.84 -21.35
CA HIS A 236 4.03 13.46 -21.43
C HIS A 236 2.54 13.34 -21.78
N GLY A 237 1.79 14.46 -21.86
CA GLY A 237 0.34 14.43 -21.99
C GLY A 237 -0.36 13.76 -20.81
N ALA A 238 0.23 13.88 -19.61
CA ALA A 238 -0.13 13.17 -18.39
C ALA A 238 -0.52 14.16 -17.28
N THR A 239 -1.01 13.63 -16.15
CA THR A 239 -1.33 14.43 -14.96
C THR A 239 -0.16 14.46 -13.97
N PRO A 240 -0.06 15.48 -13.11
CA PRO A 240 0.97 15.51 -12.05
C PRO A 240 0.95 14.26 -11.15
N ALA A 241 -0.23 13.68 -10.90
CA ALA A 241 -0.36 12.44 -10.13
C ALA A 241 0.30 11.25 -10.84
N GLN A 242 0.08 11.10 -12.15
CA GLN A 242 0.72 10.06 -12.96
C GLN A 242 2.24 10.20 -12.95
N LEU A 243 2.76 11.42 -13.08
CA LEU A 243 4.21 11.68 -13.03
C LEU A 243 4.81 11.37 -11.64
N ALA A 244 4.10 11.70 -10.57
CA ALA A 244 4.52 11.36 -9.21
C ALA A 244 4.62 9.83 -9.01
N LEU A 245 3.65 9.08 -9.51
CA LEU A 245 3.67 7.61 -9.48
C LEU A 245 4.78 7.02 -10.34
N ALA A 246 5.01 7.55 -11.55
CA ALA A 246 6.11 7.15 -12.42
C ALA A 246 7.47 7.41 -11.77
N TRP A 247 7.63 8.54 -11.09
CA TRP A 247 8.83 8.87 -10.32
C TRP A 247 9.07 7.87 -9.19
N LEU A 248 8.04 7.52 -8.41
CA LEU A 248 8.14 6.51 -7.35
C LEU A 248 8.55 5.14 -7.91
N LEU A 249 7.87 4.67 -8.97
CA LEU A 249 8.19 3.40 -9.61
C LEU A 249 9.61 3.36 -10.17
N ARG A 250 10.10 4.49 -10.66
CA ARG A 250 11.48 4.62 -11.14
C ARG A 250 12.51 4.69 -10.02
N ARG A 251 12.18 5.31 -8.87
CA ARG A 251 13.14 5.58 -7.78
C ARG A 251 13.82 4.32 -7.26
N SER A 252 13.13 3.19 -7.19
CA SER A 252 13.71 1.95 -6.65
C SER A 252 12.97 0.73 -7.18
N PRO A 253 13.63 -0.40 -7.50
CA PRO A 253 12.96 -1.63 -7.93
C PRO A 253 12.09 -2.26 -6.84
N VAL A 254 12.31 -1.92 -5.56
CA VAL A 254 11.51 -2.42 -4.43
C VAL A 254 10.34 -1.51 -4.06
N MET A 255 10.10 -0.42 -4.81
CA MET A 255 9.00 0.52 -4.56
C MET A 255 7.67 -0.06 -5.05
N LEU A 256 6.68 -0.16 -4.15
CA LEU A 256 5.32 -0.66 -4.41
C LEU A 256 4.24 0.39 -4.04
N PRO A 257 4.05 1.48 -4.81
CA PRO A 257 3.08 2.52 -4.47
C PRO A 257 1.63 2.02 -4.50
N ILE A 258 0.84 2.49 -3.53
CA ILE A 258 -0.57 2.09 -3.32
C ILE A 258 -1.52 3.30 -3.35
N PRO A 259 -1.64 4.03 -4.48
CA PRO A 259 -2.55 5.17 -4.56
C PRO A 259 -3.99 4.73 -4.26
N GLY A 260 -4.62 5.38 -3.28
CA GLY A 260 -6.00 5.13 -2.89
C GLY A 260 -6.95 6.18 -3.47
N THR A 261 -8.14 5.74 -3.91
CA THR A 261 -9.22 6.61 -4.38
C THR A 261 -10.56 5.90 -4.26
N SER A 262 -11.65 6.67 -4.14
CA SER A 262 -13.04 6.19 -4.16
C SER A 262 -13.75 6.43 -5.49
N SER A 263 -13.02 6.86 -6.53
CA SER A 263 -13.55 7.15 -7.86
C SER A 263 -12.87 6.29 -8.92
N ILE A 264 -13.67 5.64 -9.76
CA ILE A 264 -13.18 4.89 -10.94
C ILE A 264 -12.35 5.79 -11.86
N ALA A 265 -12.78 7.02 -12.12
CA ALA A 265 -12.07 7.92 -13.02
C ALA A 265 -10.65 8.24 -12.52
N HIS A 266 -10.50 8.56 -11.22
CA HIS A 266 -9.18 8.76 -10.62
C HIS A 266 -8.36 7.47 -10.58
N LEU A 267 -9.00 6.31 -10.39
CA LEU A 267 -8.30 5.02 -10.40
C LEU A 267 -7.70 4.75 -11.79
N GLU A 268 -8.50 4.92 -12.85
CA GLU A 268 -8.04 4.77 -14.23
C GLU A 268 -6.93 5.77 -14.56
N GLU A 269 -7.09 7.05 -14.18
CA GLU A 269 -6.06 8.07 -14.36
C GLU A 269 -4.76 7.69 -13.65
N ASN A 270 -4.80 7.37 -12.35
CA ASN A 270 -3.62 7.03 -11.57
C ASN A 270 -2.89 5.81 -12.12
N THR A 271 -3.63 4.79 -12.58
CA THR A 271 -3.02 3.53 -13.03
C THR A 271 -2.21 3.69 -14.32
N GLU A 272 -2.61 4.62 -15.20
CA GLU A 272 -1.82 4.95 -16.40
C GLU A 272 -0.43 5.53 -16.09
N GLY A 273 -0.21 6.04 -14.87
CA GLY A 273 1.13 6.44 -14.41
C GLY A 273 2.17 5.32 -14.48
N ALA A 274 1.75 4.05 -14.41
CA ALA A 274 2.65 2.89 -14.58
C ALA A 274 3.26 2.77 -15.98
N ARG A 275 2.65 3.39 -17.01
CA ARG A 275 3.16 3.34 -18.39
C ARG A 275 4.16 4.45 -18.71
N ILE A 276 4.29 5.44 -17.84
CA ILE A 276 5.16 6.59 -18.08
C ILE A 276 6.59 6.19 -17.76
N THR A 277 7.47 6.36 -18.75
CA THR A 277 8.92 6.19 -18.58
C THR A 277 9.57 7.55 -18.53
N LEU A 278 10.09 7.93 -17.36
CA LEU A 278 10.88 9.14 -17.22
C LEU A 278 12.27 8.93 -17.82
N THR A 279 12.82 9.96 -18.46
CA THR A 279 14.24 10.09 -18.83
C THR A 279 15.09 10.51 -17.63
N ASP A 280 16.39 10.21 -17.62
CA ASP A 280 17.30 10.58 -16.51
C ASP A 280 17.17 12.05 -16.12
N LYS A 281 17.11 12.93 -17.12
CA LYS A 281 16.94 14.35 -16.92
C LYS A 281 15.64 14.70 -16.19
N GLU A 282 14.52 14.09 -16.56
CA GLU A 282 13.22 14.34 -15.92
C GLU A 282 13.20 13.82 -14.48
N PHE A 283 13.72 12.62 -14.24
CA PHE A 283 13.80 12.05 -12.90
C PHE A 283 14.66 12.92 -11.97
N GLU A 284 15.83 13.37 -12.43
CA GLU A 284 16.70 14.27 -11.65
C GLU A 284 16.02 15.63 -11.41
N ALA A 285 15.37 16.20 -12.43
CA ALA A 285 14.66 17.47 -12.28
C ALA A 285 13.52 17.39 -11.25
N LEU A 286 12.74 16.30 -11.26
CA LEU A 286 11.69 16.06 -10.28
C LEU A 286 12.27 15.82 -8.88
N SER A 287 13.35 15.05 -8.78
CA SER A 287 14.01 14.74 -7.50
C SER A 287 14.62 15.97 -6.83
N ALA A 288 15.14 16.92 -7.63
CA ALA A 288 15.74 18.17 -7.15
C ALA A 288 14.71 19.25 -6.82
N ALA A 289 13.51 19.17 -7.39
CA ALA A 289 12.46 20.13 -7.17
C ALA A 289 11.76 19.96 -5.81
N ALA A 290 11.93 18.82 -5.16
CA ALA A 290 11.13 18.37 -4.03
C ALA A 290 11.73 18.64 -2.66
#